data_AF-A0A0H2X1V1-F1
#
_entry.id   AF-A0A0H2X1V1-F1
#
_cell.length_a   1.000
_cell.length_b   1.000
_cell.length_c   1.000
_cell.angle_alpha   90.00
_cell.angle_beta   90.00
_cell.angle_gamma   90.00
#
_symmetry.space_group_name_H-M   'P 1'
#
loop_
_entity.id
_entity.type
_entity.pdbx_description
1 polymer ?
#
loop_
_entity_poly.entity_id
_entity_poly.type
_entity_poly.pdbx_seq_one_letter_code
_entity_poly.pdbx_strand_id
1 'polypeptide(L)'
;MLRPPSFLKKLLSSVRNNFIIKSILKAPKVLYHNEASKEACVLSYYGLFSCVPILVFFLRLSQYLFISLDWKEWLLLHFPDYKAPILAIIEAAYSTTSNIGVVLVSSFFVFCWAGILMLQSLEDGLNKIFCSGITQASLKRLISYLVITLVSPMIFIIVCGSWIYITQILPINYPQLFSFSHSMAFIYIVSRLLPYALLYGILFCCYAFLSRVPTKKSAAFFAATIAGSAWILSQKIFFCLQLHLFNYSFTYGALVALPSFLLLLYLYAIIYLFGGALTFLFQNKGFSILIPKEEIFPSSYFKFILCVYVLSLITEHFDNALPPPSANYLANKAKASIGETSQCLDILEREGMILKYKEGYKPSHNIANLHINTIFDQLTKSPAFSKICSPSLIPIQDALTHILTEIKKNSHNLSLSEIAKKVNS
;
A
#
# COMPACT_ATOMS: atom_id res chain seq x y z
N MET A 1 37.29 13.91 -31.38
CA MET A 1 38.28 13.32 -30.46
C MET A 1 38.10 14.00 -29.10
N LEU A 2 37.46 13.35 -28.12
CA LEU A 2 37.49 13.70 -26.68
C LEU A 2 36.89 12.49 -25.94
N ARG A 3 37.76 11.57 -25.50
CA ARG A 3 37.42 10.43 -24.64
C ARG A 3 36.80 10.99 -23.35
N PRO A 4 35.61 10.56 -22.91
CA PRO A 4 35.13 10.95 -21.58
C PRO A 4 36.14 10.44 -20.53
N PRO A 5 36.47 11.24 -19.51
CA PRO A 5 37.51 10.92 -18.55
C PRO A 5 37.20 9.58 -17.87
N SER A 6 38.23 8.75 -17.69
CA SER A 6 38.15 7.42 -17.06
C SER A 6 37.44 7.44 -15.70
N PHE A 7 37.44 8.59 -15.02
CA PHE A 7 36.70 8.86 -13.79
C PHE A 7 35.17 8.80 -13.98
N LEU A 8 34.60 9.38 -15.04
CA LEU A 8 33.16 9.31 -15.33
C LEU A 8 32.72 7.88 -15.67
N LYS A 9 33.56 7.09 -16.35
CA LYS A 9 33.30 5.67 -16.59
C LYS A 9 33.35 4.84 -15.29
N LYS A 10 34.25 5.17 -14.36
CA LYS A 10 34.35 4.54 -13.03
C LYS A 10 33.19 4.94 -12.11
N LEU A 11 32.74 6.19 -12.19
CA LEU A 11 31.57 6.69 -11.48
C LEU A 11 30.30 6.04 -12.03
N LEU A 12 30.14 5.99 -13.37
CA LEU A 12 29.05 5.28 -14.04
C LEU A 12 29.07 3.78 -13.77
N SER A 13 30.24 3.13 -13.69
CA SER A 13 30.33 1.69 -13.37
C SER A 13 30.06 1.38 -11.90
N SER A 14 30.47 2.25 -10.98
CA SER A 14 30.15 2.19 -9.54
C SER A 14 28.66 2.43 -9.29
N VAL A 15 28.09 3.46 -9.95
CA VAL A 15 26.65 3.76 -9.99
C VAL A 15 25.85 2.61 -10.61
N ARG A 16 26.37 1.97 -11.65
CA ARG A 16 25.77 0.80 -12.32
C ARG A 16 25.85 -0.47 -11.48
N ASN A 17 26.67 -0.55 -10.44
CA ASN A 17 26.73 -1.71 -9.55
C ASN A 17 25.90 -1.54 -8.26
N ASN A 18 25.43 -0.32 -7.96
CA ASN A 18 24.60 -0.07 -6.80
C ASN A 18 23.15 -0.54 -7.02
N PHE A 19 22.77 -1.58 -6.29
CA PHE A 19 21.44 -2.16 -6.31
C PHE A 19 20.32 -1.12 -6.06
N ILE A 20 20.58 -0.11 -5.22
CA ILE A 20 19.65 0.98 -4.91
C ILE A 20 19.30 1.76 -6.19
N ILE A 21 20.29 2.09 -7.01
CA ILE A 21 20.11 2.88 -8.23
C ILE A 21 19.41 2.04 -9.30
N LYS A 22 19.76 0.75 -9.43
CA LYS A 22 19.01 -0.19 -10.30
C LYS A 22 17.54 -0.29 -9.90
N SER A 23 17.24 -0.28 -8.60
CA SER A 23 15.86 -0.36 -8.10
C SER A 23 15.09 0.91 -8.42
N ILE A 24 15.68 2.09 -8.21
CA ILE A 24 15.09 3.37 -8.60
C ILE A 24 14.80 3.40 -10.11
N LEU A 25 15.71 2.90 -10.94
CA LEU A 25 15.55 2.89 -12.39
C LEU A 25 14.52 1.84 -12.88
N LYS A 26 14.28 0.78 -12.10
CA LYS A 26 13.28 -0.27 -12.38
C LYS A 26 11.89 0.06 -11.84
N ALA A 27 11.77 0.87 -10.79
CA ALA A 27 10.50 1.19 -10.15
C ALA A 27 9.44 1.77 -11.12
N PRO A 28 9.76 2.68 -12.07
CA PRO A 28 8.80 3.15 -13.06
C PRO A 28 8.21 2.03 -13.94
N LYS A 29 9.01 1.01 -14.27
CA LYS A 29 8.52 -0.14 -15.06
C LYS A 29 7.54 -0.99 -14.26
N VAL A 30 7.82 -1.18 -12.96
CA VAL A 30 6.91 -1.90 -12.05
C VAL A 30 5.59 -1.15 -11.90
N LEU A 31 5.65 0.18 -11.74
CA LEU A 31 4.46 1.03 -11.66
C LEU A 31 3.62 0.95 -12.94
N TYR A 32 4.26 1.01 -14.11
CA TYR A 32 3.56 0.91 -15.39
C TYR A 32 2.87 -0.44 -15.56
N HIS A 33 3.58 -1.53 -15.26
CA HIS A 33 3.05 -2.90 -15.40
C HIS A 33 1.85 -3.16 -14.47
N ASN A 34 1.88 -2.60 -13.25
CA ASN A 34 0.80 -2.75 -12.27
C ASN A 34 -0.31 -1.70 -12.42
N GLU A 35 -0.33 -0.96 -13.53
CA GLU A 35 -1.30 0.12 -13.81
C GLU A 35 -1.42 1.13 -12.65
N ALA A 36 -0.31 1.44 -11.98
CA ALA A 36 -0.30 2.26 -10.77
C ALA A 36 -0.85 3.68 -11.00
N SER A 37 -0.83 4.17 -12.24
CA SER A 37 -1.47 5.43 -12.59
C SER A 37 -3.00 5.37 -12.42
N LYS A 38 -3.65 4.26 -12.78
CA LYS A 38 -5.09 4.08 -12.56
C LYS A 38 -5.40 4.03 -11.06
N GLU A 39 -4.60 3.29 -10.30
CA GLU A 39 -4.74 3.24 -8.83
C GLU A 39 -4.50 4.60 -8.18
N ALA A 40 -3.56 5.40 -8.69
CA ALA A 40 -3.32 6.75 -8.21
C ALA A 40 -4.53 7.68 -8.45
N CYS A 41 -5.25 7.51 -9.56
CA CYS A 41 -6.51 8.22 -9.81
C CYS A 41 -7.64 7.77 -8.85
N VAL A 42 -7.73 6.47 -8.56
CA VAL A 42 -8.71 5.94 -7.59
C VAL A 42 -8.40 6.49 -6.19
N LEU A 43 -7.12 6.50 -5.80
CA LEU A 43 -6.68 7.01 -4.52
C LEU A 43 -6.92 8.53 -4.38
N SER A 44 -6.68 9.30 -5.44
CA SER A 44 -6.97 10.75 -5.41
C SER A 44 -8.47 11.04 -5.31
N TYR A 45 -9.31 10.24 -5.96
CA TYR A 45 -10.78 10.34 -5.81
C TYR A 45 -11.22 10.06 -4.37
N TYR A 46 -10.78 8.95 -3.77
CA TYR A 46 -11.13 8.64 -2.37
C TYR A 46 -10.53 9.65 -1.38
N GLY A 47 -9.33 10.18 -1.67
CA GLY A 47 -8.74 11.27 -0.91
C GLY A 47 -9.61 12.52 -0.91
N LEU A 48 -10.04 12.98 -2.11
CA LEU A 48 -10.92 14.14 -2.25
C LEU A 48 -12.27 13.89 -1.58
N PHE A 49 -12.87 12.72 -1.80
CA PHE A 49 -14.15 12.34 -1.20
C PHE A 49 -14.08 12.34 0.34
N SER A 50 -12.93 11.97 0.92
CA SER A 50 -12.73 11.94 2.37
C SER A 50 -12.50 13.32 2.98
N CYS A 51 -12.02 14.30 2.22
CA CYS A 51 -11.77 15.65 2.74
C CYS A 51 -13.03 16.31 3.31
N VAL A 52 -14.18 16.16 2.64
CA VAL A 52 -15.42 16.84 3.06
C VAL A 52 -15.95 16.30 4.40
N PRO A 53 -16.16 14.97 4.59
CA PRO A 53 -16.56 14.43 5.89
C PRO A 53 -15.61 14.77 7.03
N ILE A 54 -14.30 14.72 6.76
CA ILE A 54 -13.26 15.12 7.73
C ILE A 54 -13.51 16.56 8.17
N LEU A 55 -13.64 17.47 7.22
CA LEU A 55 -13.77 18.90 7.48
C LEU A 55 -15.09 19.21 8.23
N VAL A 56 -16.21 18.62 7.80
CA VAL A 56 -17.52 18.78 8.47
C VAL A 56 -17.47 18.27 9.91
N PHE A 57 -16.91 17.09 10.15
CA PHE A 57 -16.78 16.53 11.49
C PHE A 57 -15.92 17.43 12.39
N PHE A 58 -14.76 17.89 11.91
CA PHE A 58 -13.88 18.74 12.71
C PHE A 58 -14.45 20.13 12.98
N LEU A 59 -15.15 20.76 12.02
CA LEU A 59 -15.84 22.03 12.28
C LEU A 59 -16.91 21.87 13.37
N ARG A 60 -17.71 20.81 13.31
CA ARG A 60 -18.73 20.54 14.34
C ARG A 60 -18.13 20.18 15.69
N LEU A 61 -17.10 19.34 15.71
CA LEU A 61 -16.38 19.01 16.94
C LEU A 61 -15.78 20.28 17.57
N SER A 62 -15.23 21.16 16.73
CA SER A 62 -14.63 22.41 17.19
C SER A 62 -15.66 23.38 17.76
N GLN A 63 -16.86 23.51 17.18
CA GLN A 63 -17.94 24.29 17.79
C GLN A 63 -18.32 23.79 19.19
N TYR A 64 -18.32 22.47 19.38
CA TYR A 64 -18.65 21.87 20.67
C TYR A 64 -17.54 22.09 21.72
N LEU A 65 -16.27 22.01 21.31
CA LEU A 65 -15.11 22.15 22.21
C LEU A 65 -14.69 23.62 22.44
N PHE A 66 -14.87 24.49 21.43
CA PHE A 66 -14.33 25.86 21.39
C PHE A 66 -15.41 26.85 20.94
N ILE A 67 -16.36 27.12 21.83
CA ILE A 67 -17.54 27.96 21.58
C ILE A 67 -17.18 29.40 21.18
N SER A 68 -16.01 29.89 21.61
CA SER A 68 -15.54 31.25 21.32
C SER A 68 -14.83 31.42 19.98
N LEU A 69 -14.59 30.33 19.23
CA LEU A 69 -13.85 30.39 17.96
C LEU A 69 -14.81 30.48 16.77
N ASP A 70 -14.83 31.64 16.12
CA ASP A 70 -15.63 31.86 14.93
C ASP A 70 -14.88 31.44 13.66
N TRP A 71 -14.89 30.13 13.38
CA TRP A 71 -14.18 29.54 12.22
C TRP A 71 -14.58 30.15 10.88
N LYS A 72 -15.82 30.63 10.78
CA LYS A 72 -16.29 31.31 9.57
C LYS A 72 -15.49 32.56 9.28
N GLU A 73 -15.37 33.43 10.27
CA GLU A 73 -14.63 34.68 10.12
C GLU A 73 -13.14 34.41 9.91
N TRP A 74 -12.57 33.50 10.70
CA TRP A 74 -11.16 33.13 10.57
C TRP A 74 -10.79 32.61 9.17
N LEU A 75 -11.62 31.71 8.60
CA LEU A 75 -11.42 31.16 7.26
C LEU A 75 -11.59 32.22 6.17
N LEU A 76 -12.59 33.10 6.29
CA LEU A 76 -12.83 34.16 5.31
C LEU A 76 -11.74 35.24 5.34
N LEU A 77 -11.13 35.49 6.50
CA LEU A 77 -9.99 36.39 6.65
C LEU A 77 -8.71 35.83 6.02
N HIS A 78 -8.43 34.54 6.21
CA HIS A 78 -7.20 33.92 5.70
C HIS A 78 -7.30 33.46 4.23
N PHE A 79 -8.50 33.19 3.73
CA PHE A 79 -8.74 32.68 2.38
C PHE A 79 -9.84 33.49 1.65
N PRO A 80 -9.60 34.79 1.40
CA PRO A 80 -10.61 35.69 0.82
C PRO A 80 -11.01 35.33 -0.62
N ASP A 81 -10.20 34.56 -1.35
CA ASP A 81 -10.48 34.14 -2.72
C ASP A 81 -11.45 32.93 -2.79
N TYR A 82 -11.67 32.25 -1.66
CA TYR A 82 -12.43 30.99 -1.57
C TYR A 82 -13.76 31.13 -0.82
N LYS A 83 -14.35 32.33 -0.77
CA LYS A 83 -15.56 32.61 0.04
C LYS A 83 -16.72 31.67 -0.27
N ALA A 84 -17.07 31.46 -1.54
CA ALA A 84 -18.23 30.65 -1.90
C ALA A 84 -18.09 29.16 -1.47
N PRO A 85 -16.97 28.46 -1.76
CA PRO A 85 -16.72 27.12 -1.22
C PRO A 85 -16.72 27.07 0.31
N ILE A 86 -16.08 28.04 0.97
CA ILE A 86 -16.00 28.09 2.44
C ILE A 86 -17.40 28.23 3.04
N LEU A 87 -18.23 29.12 2.51
CA LEU A 87 -19.60 29.29 2.97
C LEU A 87 -20.44 28.03 2.75
N ALA A 88 -20.33 27.37 1.60
CA ALA A 88 -21.04 26.12 1.33
C ALA A 88 -20.65 25.00 2.31
N ILE A 89 -19.36 24.89 2.65
CA ILE A 89 -18.86 23.92 3.63
C ILE A 89 -19.35 24.24 5.05
N ILE A 90 -19.32 25.52 5.43
CA ILE A 90 -19.80 26.00 6.73
C ILE A 90 -21.31 25.81 6.85
N GLU A 91 -22.05 26.07 5.77
CA GLU A 91 -23.48 25.82 5.70
C GLU A 91 -23.77 24.32 5.77
N ALA A 92 -23.05 23.48 5.02
CA ALA A 92 -23.19 22.02 5.14
C ALA A 92 -22.85 21.52 6.55
N ALA A 93 -21.87 22.14 7.22
CA ALA A 93 -21.59 21.86 8.61
C ALA A 93 -22.75 22.31 9.50
N TYR A 94 -23.22 23.56 9.38
CA TYR A 94 -24.07 24.25 10.37
C TYR A 94 -25.59 24.20 10.12
N SER A 95 -26.04 23.94 8.88
CA SER A 95 -27.46 24.00 8.46
C SER A 95 -28.32 22.84 8.95
N THR A 96 -27.71 21.74 9.34
CA THR A 96 -28.45 20.56 9.77
C THR A 96 -28.84 20.71 11.24
N THR A 97 -30.15 20.83 11.51
CA THR A 97 -30.85 20.61 12.80
C THR A 97 -30.53 21.44 14.07
N SER A 98 -31.59 21.70 14.84
CA SER A 98 -31.58 22.34 16.17
C SER A 98 -30.82 21.54 17.25
N ASN A 99 -30.53 20.25 17.00
CA ASN A 99 -29.81 19.37 17.92
C ASN A 99 -28.39 19.08 17.42
N ILE A 100 -27.42 19.84 17.94
CA ILE A 100 -25.98 19.74 17.66
C ILE A 100 -25.47 18.29 17.79
N GLY A 101 -25.98 17.53 18.77
CA GLY A 101 -25.55 16.16 19.04
C GLY A 101 -25.85 15.17 17.91
N VAL A 102 -27.01 15.29 17.25
CA VAL A 102 -27.39 14.36 16.16
C VAL A 102 -26.46 14.50 14.96
N VAL A 103 -26.11 15.74 14.62
CA VAL A 103 -25.23 16.06 13.48
C VAL A 103 -23.79 15.65 13.75
N LEU A 104 -23.32 15.83 14.99
CA LEU A 104 -21.98 15.38 15.36
C LEU A 104 -21.86 13.87 15.22
N VAL A 105 -22.85 13.12 15.69
CA VAL A 105 -22.90 11.66 15.57
C VAL A 105 -23.00 11.23 14.11
N SER A 106 -23.88 11.83 13.30
CA SER A 106 -23.99 11.48 11.88
C SER A 106 -22.69 11.77 11.12
N SER A 107 -22.07 12.93 11.36
CA SER A 107 -20.80 13.32 10.73
C SER A 107 -19.66 12.40 11.13
N PHE A 108 -19.65 11.94 12.39
CA PHE A 108 -18.67 10.96 12.88
C PHE A 108 -18.74 9.63 12.12
N PHE A 109 -19.94 9.10 11.88
CA PHE A 109 -20.11 7.85 11.12
C PHE A 109 -19.66 8.01 9.66
N VAL A 110 -20.02 9.12 9.00
CA VAL A 110 -19.57 9.40 7.62
C VAL A 110 -18.05 9.59 7.56
N PHE A 111 -17.46 10.25 8.56
CA PHE A 111 -16.02 10.39 8.70
C PHE A 111 -15.32 9.02 8.83
N CYS A 112 -15.83 8.14 9.71
CA CYS A 112 -15.27 6.79 9.87
C CYS A 112 -15.37 5.98 8.57
N TRP A 113 -16.54 6.02 7.92
CA TRP A 113 -16.77 5.37 6.64
C TRP A 113 -15.79 5.85 5.55
N ALA A 114 -15.64 7.16 5.38
CA ALA A 114 -14.73 7.74 4.40
C ALA A 114 -13.26 7.39 4.70
N GLY A 115 -12.84 7.47 5.97
CA GLY A 115 -11.49 7.10 6.39
C GLY A 115 -11.18 5.62 6.14
N ILE A 116 -12.14 4.71 6.34
CA ILE A 116 -11.99 3.29 6.02
C ILE A 116 -11.80 3.09 4.50
N LEU A 117 -12.62 3.73 3.66
CA LEU A 117 -12.48 3.66 2.21
C LEU A 117 -11.12 4.17 1.73
N MET A 118 -10.65 5.28 2.29
CA MET A 118 -9.32 5.83 1.97
C MET A 118 -8.21 4.86 2.35
N LEU A 119 -8.22 4.31 3.57
CA LEU A 119 -7.21 3.33 4.00
C LEU A 119 -7.24 2.05 3.17
N GLN A 120 -8.43 1.58 2.81
CA GLN A 120 -8.60 0.42 1.95
C GLN A 120 -8.00 0.68 0.57
N SER A 121 -8.25 1.85 -0.04
CA SER A 121 -7.67 2.20 -1.34
C SER A 121 -6.14 2.34 -1.31
N LEU A 122 -5.56 2.86 -0.21
CA LEU A 122 -4.10 2.88 -0.01
C LEU A 122 -3.52 1.46 0.02
N GLU A 123 -4.17 0.59 0.79
CA GLU A 123 -3.77 -0.81 0.92
C GLU A 123 -3.90 -1.59 -0.39
N ASP A 124 -5.00 -1.43 -1.12
CA ASP A 124 -5.25 -2.09 -2.40
C ASP A 124 -4.20 -1.67 -3.45
N GLY A 125 -3.83 -0.39 -3.47
CA GLY A 125 -2.75 0.12 -4.31
C GLY A 125 -1.40 -0.53 -4.01
N LEU A 126 -1.04 -0.70 -2.73
CA LEU A 126 0.16 -1.45 -2.35
C LEU A 126 0.05 -2.93 -2.72
N ASN A 127 -1.08 -3.57 -2.41
CA ASN A 127 -1.33 -4.98 -2.68
C ASN A 127 -1.18 -5.32 -4.16
N LYS A 128 -1.66 -4.44 -5.05
CA LYS A 128 -1.47 -4.58 -6.50
C LYS A 128 0.01 -4.58 -6.89
N ILE A 129 0.82 -3.72 -6.27
CA ILE A 129 2.27 -3.68 -6.49
C ILE A 129 2.97 -4.91 -5.93
N PHE A 130 2.57 -5.34 -4.73
CA PHE A 130 3.09 -6.54 -4.10
C PHE A 130 2.59 -7.82 -4.77
N CYS A 131 1.64 -7.75 -5.70
CA CYS A 131 0.96 -8.90 -6.29
C CYS A 131 0.38 -9.83 -5.20
N SER A 132 -0.21 -9.31 -4.13
CA SER A 132 -1.09 -10.13 -3.28
C SER A 132 -2.40 -10.38 -4.01
N GLY A 133 -2.95 -11.58 -3.89
CA GLY A 133 -4.15 -11.96 -4.61
C GLY A 133 -5.38 -11.26 -4.07
N ILE A 134 -6.54 -11.59 -4.63
CA ILE A 134 -7.83 -11.13 -4.09
C ILE A 134 -7.99 -11.75 -2.71
N THR A 135 -7.94 -10.92 -1.66
CA THR A 135 -8.06 -11.36 -0.27
C THR A 135 -9.39 -10.92 0.31
N GLN A 136 -9.99 -11.76 1.14
CA GLN A 136 -11.31 -11.50 1.74
C GLN A 136 -11.23 -10.36 2.76
N ALA A 137 -12.35 -9.65 2.96
CA ALA A 137 -12.50 -8.69 4.05
C ALA A 137 -12.41 -9.43 5.39
N SER A 138 -11.53 -8.99 6.29
CA SER A 138 -11.43 -9.56 7.63
C SER A 138 -11.86 -8.55 8.69
N LEU A 139 -12.63 -9.00 9.68
CA LEU A 139 -13.08 -8.15 10.79
C LEU A 139 -11.90 -7.53 11.56
N LYS A 140 -10.82 -8.30 11.73
CA LYS A 140 -9.59 -7.77 12.36
C LYS A 140 -9.03 -6.57 11.61
N ARG A 141 -9.02 -6.63 10.27
CA ARG A 141 -8.54 -5.53 9.43
C ARG A 141 -9.48 -4.33 9.47
N LEU A 142 -10.79 -4.57 9.46
CA LEU A 142 -11.80 -3.52 9.62
C LEU A 142 -11.61 -2.76 10.94
N ILE A 143 -11.40 -3.48 12.05
CA ILE A 143 -11.12 -2.88 13.36
C ILE A 143 -9.81 -2.07 13.31
N SER A 144 -8.76 -2.60 12.67
CA SER A 144 -7.50 -1.85 12.50
C SER A 144 -7.70 -0.55 11.72
N TYR A 145 -8.48 -0.55 10.63
CA TYR A 145 -8.80 0.67 9.89
C TYR A 145 -9.52 1.68 10.77
N LEU A 146 -10.55 1.25 11.49
CA LEU A 146 -11.30 2.12 12.40
C LEU A 146 -10.37 2.75 13.45
N VAL A 147 -9.50 1.96 14.08
CA VAL A 147 -8.51 2.48 15.04
C VAL A 147 -7.58 3.50 14.39
N ILE A 148 -7.04 3.22 13.20
CA ILE A 148 -6.16 4.16 12.49
C ILE A 148 -6.92 5.45 12.14
N THR A 149 -8.15 5.36 11.64
CA THR A 149 -8.99 6.50 11.27
C THR A 149 -9.31 7.38 12.48
N LEU A 150 -9.56 6.81 13.67
CA LEU A 150 -9.83 7.60 14.87
C LEU A 150 -8.58 8.21 15.50
N VAL A 151 -7.49 7.45 15.56
CA VAL A 151 -6.27 7.83 16.27
C VAL A 151 -5.42 8.80 15.44
N SER A 152 -5.35 8.60 14.12
CA SER A 152 -4.48 9.40 13.23
C SER A 152 -4.76 10.90 13.29
N PRO A 153 -6.02 11.39 13.23
CA PRO A 153 -6.30 12.82 13.33
C PRO A 153 -5.98 13.40 14.70
N MET A 154 -6.17 12.65 15.78
CA MET A 154 -5.83 13.10 17.13
C MET A 154 -4.32 13.31 17.27
N ILE A 155 -3.52 12.36 16.77
CA ILE A 155 -2.06 12.51 16.71
C ILE A 155 -1.70 13.72 15.84
N PHE A 156 -2.34 13.88 14.69
CA PHE A 156 -2.08 15.01 13.79
C PHE A 156 -2.34 16.35 14.48
N ILE A 157 -3.49 16.53 15.16
CA ILE A 157 -3.83 17.77 15.87
C ILE A 157 -2.83 18.06 16.99
N ILE A 158 -2.49 17.06 17.81
CA ILE A 158 -1.54 17.24 18.93
C ILE A 158 -0.17 17.64 18.39
N VAL A 159 0.33 16.95 17.37
CA VAL A 159 1.67 17.23 16.84
C VAL A 159 1.73 18.54 16.08
N CYS A 160 0.76 18.83 15.20
CA CYS A 160 0.70 20.09 14.47
C CYS A 160 0.44 21.27 15.41
N GLY A 161 -0.45 21.12 16.39
CA GLY A 161 -0.70 22.14 17.41
C GLY A 161 0.55 22.45 18.24
N SER A 162 1.24 21.40 18.70
CA SER A 162 2.52 21.55 19.44
C SER A 162 3.59 22.22 18.58
N TRP A 163 3.71 21.82 17.31
CA TRP A 163 4.62 22.42 16.36
C TRP A 163 4.37 23.92 16.17
N ILE A 164 3.11 24.31 15.90
CA ILE A 164 2.73 25.72 15.70
C ILE A 164 3.02 26.50 16.98
N TYR A 165 2.67 25.94 18.14
CA TYR A 165 2.92 26.58 19.42
C TYR A 165 4.40 26.87 19.64
N ILE A 166 5.28 25.88 19.44
CA ILE A 166 6.73 26.04 19.66
C ILE A 166 7.37 26.96 18.62
N THR A 167 6.95 26.89 17.35
CA THR A 167 7.62 27.60 16.24
C THR A 167 7.09 29.00 15.98
N GLN A 168 5.82 29.28 16.29
CA GLN A 168 5.18 30.56 15.97
C GLN A 168 4.79 31.33 17.22
N ILE A 169 4.19 30.69 18.22
CA ILE A 169 3.59 31.40 19.38
C ILE A 169 4.62 31.66 20.47
N LEU A 170 5.39 30.64 20.84
CA LEU A 170 6.38 30.70 21.91
C LEU A 170 7.48 31.76 21.66
N PRO A 171 8.04 31.91 20.43
CA PRO A 171 9.08 32.91 20.17
C PRO A 171 8.56 34.35 20.25
N ILE A 172 7.28 34.58 19.95
CA ILE A 172 6.64 35.91 20.01
C ILE A 172 6.37 36.29 21.47
N ASN A 173 5.83 35.35 22.26
CA ASN A 173 5.43 35.62 23.65
C ASN A 173 6.61 35.64 24.63
N TYR A 174 7.66 34.87 24.36
CA TYR A 174 8.81 34.71 25.27
C TYR A 174 10.15 34.80 24.53
N PRO A 175 10.48 35.94 23.90
CA PRO A 175 11.69 36.08 23.08
C PRO A 175 12.99 35.86 23.88
N GLN A 176 12.98 36.19 25.19
CA GLN A 176 14.15 36.04 26.06
C GLN A 176 14.58 34.57 26.27
N LEU A 177 13.64 33.62 26.23
CA LEU A 177 13.93 32.19 26.39
C LEU A 177 14.75 31.62 25.23
N PHE A 178 14.54 32.13 24.00
CA PHE A 178 15.25 31.69 22.81
C PHE A 178 16.62 32.36 22.64
N SER A 179 16.82 33.54 23.25
CA SER A 179 18.07 34.29 23.11
C SER A 179 19.16 33.89 24.10
N PHE A 180 18.79 33.34 25.27
CA PHE A 180 19.75 33.01 26.35
C PHE A 180 19.97 31.50 26.56
N SER A 181 19.00 30.65 26.21
CA SER A 181 19.08 29.22 26.49
C SER A 181 19.42 28.39 25.25
N HIS A 182 20.60 27.75 25.27
CA HIS A 182 21.00 26.78 24.25
C HIS A 182 19.99 25.61 24.12
N SER A 183 19.26 25.27 25.19
CA SER A 183 18.25 24.21 25.16
C SER A 183 17.01 24.60 24.35
N MET A 184 16.57 25.87 24.43
CA MET A 184 15.42 26.35 23.67
C MET A 184 15.73 26.50 22.19
N ALA A 185 16.95 26.92 21.85
CA ALA A 185 17.44 26.91 20.47
C ALA A 185 17.49 25.47 19.89
N PHE A 186 17.91 24.48 20.68
CA PHE A 186 17.88 23.07 20.26
C PHE A 186 16.45 22.57 20.04
N ILE A 187 15.54 22.85 20.99
CA ILE A 187 14.12 22.49 20.88
C ILE A 187 13.50 23.14 19.63
N TYR A 188 13.85 24.39 19.31
CA TYR A 188 13.40 25.06 18.09
C TYR A 188 13.88 24.39 16.79
N ILE A 189 15.12 23.89 16.77
CA ILE A 189 15.68 23.21 15.60
C ILE A 189 15.04 21.83 15.42
N VAL A 190 14.90 21.03 16.47
CA VAL A 190 14.19 19.73 16.43
C VAL A 190 12.71 19.95 16.07
N SER A 191 12.16 20.94 16.76
CA SER A 191 11.14 21.91 16.39
C SER A 191 10.95 22.29 14.93
N ARG A 192 11.92 22.07 14.05
CA ARG A 192 11.84 22.38 12.62
C ARG A 192 11.95 21.14 11.73
N LEU A 193 12.38 20.03 12.30
CA LEU A 193 12.52 18.74 11.61
C LEU A 193 11.30 17.82 11.83
N LEU A 194 10.51 18.06 12.86
CA LEU A 194 9.38 17.23 13.26
C LEU A 194 8.39 16.84 12.13
N PRO A 195 7.87 17.74 11.27
CA PRO A 195 6.90 17.39 10.24
C PRO A 195 7.53 16.54 9.14
N TYR A 196 8.82 16.75 8.85
CA TYR A 196 9.56 15.89 7.94
C TYR A 196 9.73 14.50 8.55
N ALA A 197 10.12 14.42 9.82
CA ALA A 197 10.24 13.14 10.54
C ALA A 197 8.91 12.38 10.60
N LEU A 198 7.79 13.08 10.84
CA LEU A 198 6.45 12.52 10.78
C LEU A 198 6.11 12.00 9.40
N LEU A 199 6.40 12.75 8.33
CA LEU A 199 6.15 12.30 6.96
C LEU A 199 6.90 10.98 6.67
N TYR A 200 8.19 10.92 6.99
CA TYR A 200 8.98 9.69 6.85
C TYR A 200 8.41 8.55 7.71
N GLY A 201 7.98 8.84 8.94
CA GLY A 201 7.37 7.88 9.85
C GLY A 201 6.05 7.33 9.32
N ILE A 202 5.17 8.18 8.81
CA ILE A 202 3.87 7.77 8.22
C ILE A 202 4.11 6.90 6.99
N LEU A 203 4.98 7.32 6.06
CA LEU A 203 5.31 6.51 4.88
C LEU A 203 5.93 5.17 5.27
N PHE A 204 6.82 5.16 6.26
CA PHE A 204 7.38 3.92 6.81
C PHE A 204 6.29 3.02 7.39
N CYS A 205 5.39 3.54 8.21
CA CYS A 205 4.28 2.78 8.80
C CYS A 205 3.36 2.21 7.71
N CYS A 206 3.05 2.99 6.68
CA CYS A 206 2.28 2.50 5.54
C CYS A 206 2.98 1.33 4.84
N TYR A 207 4.26 1.46 4.48
CA TYR A 207 4.97 0.39 3.76
C TYR A 207 5.25 -0.84 4.63
N ALA A 208 5.44 -0.67 5.94
CA ALA A 208 5.75 -1.74 6.88
C ALA A 208 4.50 -2.53 7.34
N PHE A 209 3.36 -1.86 7.54
CA PHE A 209 2.19 -2.45 8.21
C PHE A 209 0.91 -2.45 7.37
N LEU A 210 0.79 -1.55 6.39
CA LEU A 210 -0.44 -1.44 5.58
C LEU A 210 -0.48 -2.45 4.43
N SER A 211 0.65 -2.96 3.96
CA SER A 211 0.63 -4.09 3.00
C SER A 211 0.09 -5.36 3.67
N ARG A 212 -0.69 -6.18 2.94
CA ARG A 212 -1.12 -7.51 3.42
C ARG A 212 0.02 -8.52 3.44
N VAL A 213 1.02 -8.27 2.62
CA VAL A 213 2.19 -9.13 2.48
C VAL A 213 3.20 -8.77 3.56
N PRO A 214 3.82 -9.74 4.25
CA PRO A 214 4.83 -9.44 5.26
C PRO A 214 6.03 -8.73 4.60
N THR A 215 6.24 -7.46 4.94
CA THR A 215 7.35 -6.68 4.39
C THR A 215 8.55 -6.64 5.32
N LYS A 216 9.75 -6.62 4.73
CA LYS A 216 10.99 -6.44 5.51
C LYS A 216 11.07 -4.98 5.97
N LYS A 217 11.06 -4.73 7.28
CA LYS A 217 11.10 -3.36 7.86
C LYS A 217 12.30 -2.53 7.36
N SER A 218 13.46 -3.16 7.15
CA SER A 218 14.62 -2.48 6.57
C SER A 218 14.37 -1.97 5.15
N ALA A 219 13.70 -2.76 4.31
CA ALA A 219 13.32 -2.35 2.96
C ALA A 219 12.31 -1.20 2.99
N ALA A 220 11.31 -1.28 3.86
CA ALA A 220 10.31 -0.23 4.06
C ALA A 220 10.96 1.10 4.51
N PHE A 221 11.95 1.06 5.41
CA PHE A 221 12.68 2.25 5.86
C PHE A 221 13.44 2.95 4.73
N PHE A 222 14.20 2.20 3.93
CA PHE A 222 14.93 2.78 2.79
C PHE A 222 13.97 3.31 1.71
N ALA A 223 12.83 2.65 1.48
CA ALA A 223 11.84 3.15 0.55
C ALA A 223 11.15 4.42 1.07
N ALA A 224 10.83 4.48 2.37
CA ALA A 224 10.24 5.65 3.01
C ALA A 224 11.15 6.88 2.94
N THR A 225 12.47 6.73 3.14
CA THR A 225 13.41 7.85 3.01
C THR A 225 13.53 8.38 1.58
N ILE A 226 13.54 7.49 0.58
CA ILE A 226 13.57 7.91 -0.82
C ILE A 226 12.24 8.56 -1.25
N ALA A 227 11.11 7.92 -0.93
CA ALA A 227 9.79 8.44 -1.27
C ALA A 227 9.45 9.73 -0.53
N GLY A 228 9.80 9.85 0.76
CA GLY A 228 9.60 11.07 1.54
C GLY A 228 10.44 12.24 1.02
N SER A 229 11.68 11.98 0.58
CA SER A 229 12.50 13.00 -0.07
C SER A 229 11.87 13.47 -1.39
N ALA A 230 11.37 12.53 -2.20
CA ALA A 230 10.65 12.83 -3.43
C ALA A 230 9.35 13.61 -3.17
N TRP A 231 8.63 13.29 -2.09
CA TRP A 231 7.42 13.99 -1.66
C TRP A 231 7.71 15.45 -1.32
N ILE A 232 8.72 15.70 -0.49
CA ILE A 232 9.11 17.07 -0.08
C ILE A 232 9.56 17.88 -1.30
N LEU A 233 10.36 17.28 -2.18
CA LEU A 233 10.81 17.95 -3.40
C LEU A 233 9.63 18.28 -4.33
N SER A 234 8.74 17.32 -4.54
CA SER A 234 7.55 17.48 -5.37
C SER A 234 6.62 18.55 -4.81
N GLN A 235 6.45 18.61 -3.48
CA GLN A 235 5.69 19.65 -2.80
C GLN A 235 6.27 21.04 -3.09
N LYS A 236 7.59 21.24 -2.97
CA LYS A 236 8.24 22.52 -3.29
C LYS A 236 8.06 22.90 -4.75
N ILE A 237 8.27 21.96 -5.66
CA ILE A 237 8.10 22.17 -7.11
C ILE A 237 6.65 22.57 -7.42
N PHE A 238 5.69 21.86 -6.82
CA PHE A 238 4.27 22.12 -7.02
C PHE A 238 3.89 23.53 -6.54
N PHE A 239 4.29 23.93 -5.34
CA PHE A 239 4.03 25.30 -4.85
C PHE A 239 4.69 26.37 -5.71
N CYS A 240 5.93 26.17 -6.18
CA CYS A 240 6.58 27.11 -7.10
C CYS A 240 5.82 27.24 -8.43
N LEU A 241 5.37 26.11 -8.99
CA LEU A 241 4.55 26.09 -10.22
C LEU A 241 3.23 26.82 -10.01
N GLN A 242 2.55 26.56 -8.89
CA GLN A 242 1.33 27.25 -8.54
C GLN A 242 1.54 28.77 -8.48
N LEU A 243 2.57 29.27 -7.80
CA LEU A 243 2.86 30.71 -7.74
C LEU A 243 3.06 31.35 -9.13
N HIS A 244 3.71 30.64 -10.05
CA HIS A 244 3.94 31.14 -11.41
C HIS A 244 2.68 31.08 -12.29
N LEU A 245 1.88 30.02 -12.19
CA LEU A 245 0.67 29.84 -12.99
C LEU A 245 -0.51 30.66 -12.47
N PHE A 246 -0.65 30.80 -11.15
CA PHE A 246 -1.76 31.51 -10.51
C PHE A 246 -1.59 33.04 -10.51
N ASN A 247 -0.37 33.58 -10.65
CA ASN A 247 -0.18 35.02 -10.87
C ASN A 247 -0.87 35.53 -12.16
N TYR A 248 -1.17 34.66 -13.12
CA TYR A 248 -1.91 34.98 -14.34
C TYR A 248 -3.42 34.66 -14.26
N SER A 249 -3.91 34.10 -13.15
CA SER A 249 -5.23 33.45 -13.06
C SER A 249 -6.26 34.20 -12.21
N PHE A 250 -6.11 35.52 -11.99
CA PHE A 250 -7.09 36.33 -11.23
C PHE A 250 -8.52 36.18 -11.78
N THR A 251 -8.68 35.85 -13.07
CA THR A 251 -9.97 35.64 -13.73
C THR A 251 -10.52 34.21 -13.65
N TYR A 252 -9.70 33.20 -13.31
CA TYR A 252 -10.08 31.77 -13.33
C TYR A 252 -9.81 31.03 -12.00
N GLY A 253 -9.45 31.74 -10.93
CA GLY A 253 -8.88 31.20 -9.69
C GLY A 253 -9.67 30.05 -9.05
N ALA A 254 -11.00 30.20 -8.88
CA ALA A 254 -11.82 29.14 -8.29
C ALA A 254 -11.99 27.90 -9.19
N LEU A 255 -12.00 28.08 -10.52
CA LEU A 255 -12.16 26.99 -11.49
C LEU A 255 -10.93 26.08 -11.53
N VAL A 256 -9.73 26.66 -11.36
CA VAL A 256 -8.45 25.94 -11.44
C VAL A 256 -8.09 25.28 -10.10
N ALA A 257 -8.66 25.73 -8.98
CA ALA A 257 -8.35 25.22 -7.66
C ALA A 257 -8.65 23.71 -7.50
N LEU A 258 -9.83 23.25 -7.94
CA LEU A 258 -10.23 21.84 -7.81
C LEU A 258 -9.36 20.90 -8.68
N PRO A 259 -9.15 21.16 -9.98
CA PRO A 259 -8.23 20.36 -10.80
C PRO A 259 -6.79 20.37 -10.25
N SER A 260 -6.32 21.51 -9.75
CA SER A 260 -4.99 21.63 -9.14
C SER A 260 -4.87 20.78 -7.87
N PHE A 261 -5.89 20.79 -7.01
CA PHE A 261 -5.95 19.95 -5.83
C PHE A 261 -6.00 18.45 -6.17
N LEU A 262 -6.79 18.05 -7.17
CA LEU A 262 -6.80 16.67 -7.67
C LEU A 262 -5.44 16.24 -8.22
N LEU A 263 -4.75 17.12 -8.95
CA LEU A 263 -3.41 16.85 -9.47
C LEU A 263 -2.39 16.69 -8.33
N LEU A 264 -2.52 17.48 -7.26
CA LEU A 264 -1.70 17.33 -6.05
C LEU A 264 -1.92 15.97 -5.39
N LEU A 265 -3.19 15.58 -5.19
CA LEU A 265 -3.53 14.28 -4.62
C LEU A 265 -3.02 13.13 -5.50
N TYR A 266 -3.14 13.25 -6.82
CA TYR A 266 -2.60 12.28 -7.77
C TYR A 266 -1.06 12.19 -7.69
N LEU A 267 -0.36 13.33 -7.58
CA LEU A 267 1.09 13.36 -7.42
C LEU A 267 1.54 12.69 -6.11
N TYR A 268 0.82 12.94 -5.03
CA TYR A 268 1.05 12.27 -3.75
C TYR A 268 0.76 10.77 -3.82
N ALA A 269 -0.31 10.37 -4.50
CA ALA A 269 -0.64 8.99 -4.75
C ALA A 269 0.45 8.27 -5.55
N ILE A 270 0.97 8.87 -6.62
CA ILE A 270 2.01 8.24 -7.44
C ILE A 270 3.35 8.11 -6.69
N ILE A 271 3.70 9.09 -5.86
CA ILE A 271 4.91 9.05 -5.02
C ILE A 271 4.78 7.96 -3.93
N TYR A 272 3.59 7.84 -3.34
CA TYR A 272 3.27 6.78 -2.40
C TYR A 272 3.43 5.38 -3.04
N LEU A 273 2.81 5.16 -4.20
CA LEU A 273 2.92 3.90 -4.95
C LEU A 273 4.36 3.64 -5.40
N PHE A 274 5.12 4.68 -5.76
CA PHE A 274 6.54 4.56 -6.08
C PHE A 274 7.37 4.06 -4.89
N GLY A 275 7.11 4.54 -3.67
CA GLY A 275 7.73 4.00 -2.46
C GLY A 275 7.32 2.54 -2.19
N GLY A 276 6.07 2.16 -2.46
CA GLY A 276 5.63 0.76 -2.44
C GLY A 276 6.43 -0.12 -3.40
N ALA A 277 6.61 0.33 -4.65
CA ALA A 277 7.40 -0.38 -5.66
C ALA A 277 8.87 -0.50 -5.26
N LEU A 278 9.47 0.53 -4.68
CA LEU A 278 10.83 0.47 -4.13
C LEU A 278 10.93 -0.56 -2.99
N THR A 279 9.95 -0.59 -2.09
CA THR A 279 9.90 -1.58 -1.00
C THR A 279 9.89 -3.00 -1.55
N PHE A 280 9.04 -3.26 -2.55
CA PHE A 280 8.97 -4.54 -3.24
C PHE A 280 10.31 -4.92 -3.87
N LEU A 281 10.94 -4.00 -4.62
CA LEU A 281 12.23 -4.24 -5.26
C LEU A 281 13.35 -4.50 -4.24
N PHE A 282 13.38 -3.76 -3.13
CA PHE A 282 14.37 -3.93 -2.07
C PHE A 282 14.20 -5.23 -1.30
N GLN A 283 12.96 -5.71 -1.15
CA GLN A 283 12.68 -6.98 -0.49
C GLN A 283 13.00 -8.18 -1.39
N ASN A 284 12.72 -8.06 -2.68
CA ASN A 284 12.88 -9.10 -3.69
C ASN A 284 14.27 -9.10 -4.38
N LYS A 285 15.29 -8.65 -3.65
CA LYS A 285 16.71 -8.65 -4.08
C LYS A 285 17.14 -10.05 -4.56
N GLY A 286 17.46 -10.17 -5.85
CA GLY A 286 18.01 -11.41 -6.42
C GLY A 286 16.96 -12.38 -6.97
N PHE A 287 15.67 -12.09 -6.81
CA PHE A 287 14.65 -12.80 -7.57
C PHE A 287 14.63 -12.24 -8.98
N SER A 288 14.54 -13.14 -9.96
CA SER A 288 14.05 -12.77 -11.28
C SER A 288 12.62 -12.30 -11.07
N ILE A 289 12.44 -10.98 -10.94
CA ILE A 289 11.14 -10.37 -11.19
C ILE A 289 10.92 -10.68 -12.67
N LEU A 290 10.29 -11.83 -12.92
CA LEU A 290 9.69 -12.18 -14.18
C LEU A 290 8.50 -11.23 -14.28
N ILE A 291 8.78 -9.94 -14.52
CA ILE A 291 7.84 -9.09 -15.23
C ILE A 291 7.60 -9.90 -16.49
N PRO A 292 6.45 -10.58 -16.65
CA PRO A 292 6.27 -11.50 -17.74
C PRO A 292 6.46 -10.67 -18.99
N LYS A 293 7.54 -10.94 -19.70
CA LYS A 293 7.74 -10.40 -21.04
C LYS A 293 6.66 -11.08 -21.86
N GLU A 294 5.52 -10.41 -22.04
CA GLU A 294 4.60 -10.65 -23.15
C GLU A 294 4.32 -12.15 -23.43
N GLU A 295 3.89 -12.93 -22.44
CA GLU A 295 3.42 -14.30 -22.69
C GLU A 295 1.89 -14.38 -22.58
N ILE A 296 1.29 -14.94 -23.63
CA ILE A 296 -0.15 -14.95 -23.94
C ILE A 296 -0.89 -16.09 -23.21
N PHE A 297 -0.19 -17.02 -22.55
CA PHE A 297 -0.77 -18.07 -21.70
C PHE A 297 -0.19 -18.04 -20.26
N PRO A 298 -1.00 -18.33 -19.21
CA PRO A 298 -0.96 -17.50 -18.02
C PRO A 298 -0.15 -18.10 -16.87
N SER A 299 0.20 -17.19 -15.96
CA SER A 299 0.55 -17.37 -14.55
C SER A 299 -0.01 -18.61 -13.82
N SER A 300 -1.09 -19.24 -14.27
CA SER A 300 -1.71 -20.44 -13.68
C SER A 300 -0.81 -21.67 -13.63
N TYR A 301 -0.06 -22.00 -14.69
CA TYR A 301 0.85 -23.17 -14.67
C TYR A 301 2.03 -22.93 -13.71
N PHE A 302 2.62 -21.73 -13.78
CA PHE A 302 3.66 -21.33 -12.83
C PHE A 302 3.13 -21.30 -11.38
N LYS A 303 1.94 -20.75 -11.14
CA LYS A 303 1.28 -20.76 -9.84
C LYS A 303 1.02 -22.18 -9.36
N PHE A 304 0.63 -23.10 -10.24
CA PHE A 304 0.46 -24.50 -9.88
C PHE A 304 1.78 -25.14 -9.44
N ILE A 305 2.86 -24.96 -10.21
CA ILE A 305 4.20 -25.42 -9.81
C ILE A 305 4.59 -24.83 -8.45
N LEU A 306 4.38 -23.52 -8.26
CA LEU A 306 4.72 -22.84 -7.02
C LEU A 306 3.87 -23.34 -5.84
N CYS A 307 2.58 -23.59 -6.03
CA CYS A 307 1.71 -24.22 -5.03
C CYS A 307 2.23 -25.61 -4.62
N VAL A 308 2.55 -26.47 -5.60
CA VAL A 308 3.06 -27.83 -5.33
C VAL A 308 4.41 -27.76 -4.60
N TYR A 309 5.30 -26.86 -5.02
CA TYR A 309 6.60 -26.64 -4.39
C TYR A 309 6.48 -26.11 -2.96
N VAL A 310 5.62 -25.11 -2.73
CA VAL A 310 5.39 -24.56 -1.38
C VAL A 310 4.77 -25.62 -0.48
N LEU A 311 3.81 -26.41 -1.00
CA LEU A 311 3.17 -27.48 -0.25
C LEU A 311 4.19 -28.58 0.12
N SER A 312 5.08 -28.97 -0.80
CA SER A 312 6.11 -29.98 -0.52
C SER A 312 7.10 -29.53 0.55
N LEU A 313 7.47 -28.24 0.58
CA LEU A 313 8.30 -27.67 1.64
C LEU A 313 7.60 -27.64 3.01
N ILE A 314 6.31 -27.32 3.02
CA ILE A 314 5.51 -27.32 4.26
C ILE A 314 5.38 -28.74 4.80
N THR A 315 5.12 -29.73 3.95
CA THR A 315 5.06 -31.14 4.36
C THR A 315 6.41 -31.64 4.85
N GLU A 316 7.51 -31.29 4.18
CA GLU A 316 8.86 -31.66 4.61
C GLU A 316 9.19 -31.12 6.02
N HIS A 317 8.87 -29.84 6.29
CA HIS A 317 9.06 -29.26 7.62
C HIS A 317 8.21 -29.98 8.68
N PHE A 318 6.99 -30.39 8.32
CA PHE A 318 6.10 -31.09 9.22
C PHE A 318 6.62 -32.51 9.53
N ASP A 319 7.03 -33.26 8.51
CA ASP A 319 7.53 -34.64 8.63
C ASP A 319 8.83 -34.70 9.44
N ASN A 320 9.69 -33.68 9.29
CA ASN A 320 10.95 -33.56 10.05
C ASN A 320 10.78 -32.87 11.43
N ALA A 321 9.54 -32.64 11.88
CA ALA A 321 9.23 -31.94 13.14
C ALA A 321 9.91 -30.57 13.32
N LEU A 322 10.19 -29.88 12.21
CA LEU A 322 10.78 -28.54 12.17
C LEU A 322 9.74 -27.45 12.49
N PRO A 323 10.18 -26.24 12.90
CA PRO A 323 9.26 -25.13 13.09
C PRO A 323 8.51 -24.79 11.77
N PRO A 324 7.22 -24.40 11.85
CA PRO A 324 6.41 -24.05 10.69
C PRO A 324 7.09 -22.96 9.86
N PRO A 325 7.29 -23.17 8.55
CA PRO A 325 7.97 -22.20 7.72
C PRO A 325 7.11 -20.94 7.57
N SER A 326 7.75 -19.76 7.63
CA SER A 326 7.10 -18.47 7.38
C SER A 326 7.00 -18.19 5.88
N ALA A 327 6.08 -17.31 5.48
CA ALA A 327 5.94 -16.90 4.08
C ALA A 327 7.24 -16.34 3.49
N ASN A 328 8.01 -15.59 4.28
CA ASN A 328 9.31 -15.06 3.86
C ASN A 328 10.35 -16.16 3.63
N TYR A 329 10.35 -17.21 4.45
CA TYR A 329 11.25 -18.35 4.27
C TYR A 329 10.91 -19.11 2.99
N LEU A 330 9.62 -19.41 2.79
CA LEU A 330 9.12 -20.11 1.60
C LEU A 330 9.44 -19.34 0.32
N ALA A 331 9.20 -18.02 0.30
CA ALA A 331 9.51 -17.17 -0.85
C ALA A 331 11.01 -17.18 -1.20
N ASN A 332 11.87 -17.09 -0.18
CA ASN A 332 13.32 -17.13 -0.38
C ASN A 332 13.79 -18.50 -0.92
N LYS A 333 13.28 -19.62 -0.37
CA LYS A 333 13.66 -20.98 -0.81
C LYS A 333 13.14 -21.26 -2.23
N ALA A 334 11.90 -20.85 -2.54
CA ALA A 334 11.29 -20.96 -3.86
C ALA A 334 11.89 -20.02 -4.92
N LYS A 335 12.71 -19.05 -4.52
CA LYS A 335 13.21 -17.96 -5.38
C LYS A 335 12.09 -17.18 -6.08
N ALA A 336 10.93 -17.09 -5.44
CA ALA A 336 9.75 -16.41 -5.96
C ALA A 336 9.46 -15.12 -5.20
N SER A 337 8.65 -14.24 -5.79
CA SER A 337 8.26 -13.02 -5.11
C SER A 337 7.39 -13.35 -3.88
N ILE A 338 7.51 -12.52 -2.84
CA ILE A 338 6.72 -12.69 -1.62
C ILE A 338 5.20 -12.57 -1.90
N GLY A 339 4.82 -11.79 -2.90
CA GLY A 339 3.44 -11.67 -3.39
C GLY A 339 2.86 -12.95 -3.92
N GLU A 340 3.54 -13.54 -4.92
CA GLU A 340 3.12 -14.80 -5.54
C GLU A 340 3.10 -15.95 -4.53
N THR A 341 4.09 -15.99 -3.64
CA THR A 341 4.13 -16.98 -2.56
C THR A 341 2.93 -16.80 -1.62
N SER A 342 2.60 -15.55 -1.25
CA SER A 342 1.41 -15.26 -0.44
C SER A 342 0.12 -15.66 -1.15
N GLN A 343 -0.01 -15.41 -2.46
CA GLN A 343 -1.16 -15.86 -3.25
C GLN A 343 -1.33 -17.38 -3.20
N CYS A 344 -0.26 -18.13 -3.40
CA CYS A 344 -0.30 -19.58 -3.37
C CYS A 344 -0.68 -20.10 -1.98
N LEU A 345 -0.16 -19.49 -0.91
CA LEU A 345 -0.54 -19.82 0.45
C LEU A 345 -2.03 -19.55 0.72
N ASP A 346 -2.55 -18.40 0.30
CA ASP A 346 -3.97 -18.06 0.45
C ASP A 346 -4.88 -19.06 -0.28
N ILE A 347 -4.48 -19.51 -1.49
CA ILE A 347 -5.20 -20.53 -2.26
C ILE A 347 -5.19 -21.88 -1.54
N LEU A 348 -4.01 -22.33 -1.09
CA LEU A 348 -3.85 -23.61 -0.39
C LEU A 348 -4.62 -23.64 0.94
N GLU A 349 -4.66 -22.51 1.68
CA GLU A 349 -5.42 -22.38 2.92
C GLU A 349 -6.93 -22.44 2.64
N ARG A 350 -7.40 -21.75 1.59
CA ARG A 350 -8.80 -21.76 1.19
C ARG A 350 -9.31 -23.14 0.78
N GLU A 351 -8.50 -23.90 0.05
CA GLU A 351 -8.83 -25.28 -0.34
C GLU A 351 -8.62 -26.29 0.81
N GLY A 352 -8.29 -25.80 2.01
CA GLY A 352 -8.19 -26.60 3.22
C GLY A 352 -6.98 -27.53 3.26
N MET A 353 -5.94 -27.28 2.45
CA MET A 353 -4.71 -28.08 2.45
C MET A 353 -3.72 -27.62 3.53
N ILE A 354 -3.69 -26.33 3.85
CA ILE A 354 -2.82 -25.79 4.90
C ILE A 354 -3.62 -24.99 5.92
N LEU A 355 -3.06 -24.85 7.11
CA LEU A 355 -3.57 -24.02 8.20
C LEU A 355 -2.48 -23.07 8.68
N LYS A 356 -2.85 -21.82 8.91
CA LYS A 356 -1.96 -20.84 9.54
C LYS A 356 -1.83 -21.13 11.03
N TYR A 357 -0.61 -21.35 11.50
CA TYR A 357 -0.28 -21.56 12.91
C TYR A 357 0.80 -20.58 13.37
N LYS A 358 0.43 -19.63 14.24
CA LYS A 358 1.27 -18.50 14.64
C LYS A 358 1.75 -17.68 13.42
N GLU A 359 3.05 -17.62 13.19
CA GLU A 359 3.72 -16.89 12.10
C GLU A 359 4.04 -17.80 10.87
N GLY A 360 3.64 -19.08 10.90
CA GLY A 360 3.97 -20.04 9.84
C GLY A 360 2.78 -20.92 9.42
N TYR A 361 3.04 -21.85 8.50
CA TYR A 361 2.02 -22.71 7.90
C TYR A 361 2.27 -24.18 8.19
N LYS A 362 1.20 -24.93 8.43
CA LYS A 362 1.22 -26.38 8.65
C LYS A 362 0.23 -27.06 7.71
N PRO A 363 0.44 -28.34 7.35
CA PRO A 363 -0.59 -29.11 6.65
C PRO A 363 -1.82 -29.30 7.55
N SER A 364 -3.01 -29.30 6.97
CA SER A 364 -4.28 -29.46 7.71
C SER A 364 -4.57 -30.91 8.11
N HIS A 365 -4.08 -31.86 7.31
CA HIS A 365 -4.20 -33.31 7.50
C HIS A 365 -2.94 -33.99 6.95
N ASN A 366 -2.87 -35.33 7.01
CA ASN A 366 -1.76 -36.07 6.43
C ASN A 366 -1.80 -35.99 4.89
N ILE A 367 -0.98 -35.09 4.34
CA ILE A 367 -0.92 -34.73 2.92
C ILE A 367 0.29 -35.37 2.22
N ALA A 368 1.16 -36.10 2.95
CA ALA A 368 2.42 -36.62 2.40
C ALA A 368 2.25 -37.55 1.18
N ASN A 369 1.12 -38.27 1.13
CA ASN A 369 0.77 -39.20 0.04
C ASN A 369 -0.10 -38.57 -1.07
N LEU A 370 -0.35 -37.25 -1.03
CA LEU A 370 -1.07 -36.59 -2.11
C LEU A 370 -0.18 -36.49 -3.36
N HIS A 371 -0.76 -36.87 -4.48
CA HIS A 371 -0.14 -36.85 -5.80
C HIS A 371 -0.45 -35.56 -6.56
N ILE A 372 0.40 -35.21 -7.53
CA ILE A 372 0.27 -33.98 -8.35
C ILE A 372 -1.13 -33.87 -8.99
N ASN A 373 -1.66 -34.98 -9.52
CA ASN A 373 -2.98 -35.02 -10.14
C ASN A 373 -4.12 -34.66 -9.16
N THR A 374 -4.06 -35.13 -7.92
CA THR A 374 -5.08 -34.86 -6.90
C THR A 374 -5.04 -33.40 -6.49
N ILE A 375 -3.83 -32.83 -6.36
CA ILE A 375 -3.63 -31.40 -6.09
C ILE A 375 -4.17 -30.58 -7.27
N PHE A 376 -3.92 -31.00 -8.51
CA PHE A 376 -4.46 -30.35 -9.70
C PHE A 376 -5.98 -30.38 -9.73
N ASP A 377 -6.60 -31.54 -9.52
CA ASP A 377 -8.07 -31.71 -9.51
C ASP A 377 -8.72 -30.83 -8.42
N GLN A 378 -8.10 -30.76 -7.24
CA GLN A 378 -8.59 -29.98 -6.10
C GLN A 378 -8.46 -28.47 -6.32
N LEU A 379 -7.31 -28.00 -6.83
CA LEU A 379 -7.07 -26.58 -7.11
C LEU A 379 -7.90 -26.06 -8.29
N THR A 380 -8.09 -26.89 -9.32
CA THR A 380 -8.86 -26.49 -10.51
C THR A 380 -10.36 -26.67 -10.34
N LYS A 381 -10.81 -27.37 -9.29
CA LYS A 381 -12.21 -27.80 -9.13
C LYS A 381 -12.73 -28.46 -10.40
N SER A 382 -11.87 -29.22 -11.09
CA SER A 382 -12.17 -29.98 -12.30
C SER A 382 -13.54 -30.69 -12.26
N PRO A 383 -13.95 -31.39 -11.17
CA PRO A 383 -15.27 -32.03 -11.12
C PRO A 383 -16.47 -31.06 -11.12
N ALA A 384 -16.30 -29.79 -10.75
CA ALA A 384 -17.37 -28.78 -10.79
C ALA A 384 -17.58 -28.18 -12.19
N PHE A 385 -16.56 -28.20 -13.05
CA PHE A 385 -16.67 -27.78 -14.46
C PHE A 385 -17.47 -28.76 -15.31
N SER A 386 -17.73 -29.99 -14.83
CA SER A 386 -18.59 -30.98 -15.50
C SER A 386 -20.04 -30.53 -15.74
N LYS A 387 -20.49 -29.45 -15.08
CA LYS A 387 -21.85 -28.89 -15.23
C LYS A 387 -21.95 -27.69 -16.18
N ILE A 388 -20.84 -27.19 -16.70
CA ILE A 388 -20.84 -26.04 -17.61
C ILE A 388 -20.65 -26.58 -19.03
N CYS A 389 -21.65 -26.40 -19.91
CA CYS A 389 -21.50 -25.73 -21.22
C CYS A 389 -22.49 -26.20 -22.30
N SER A 390 -22.71 -25.27 -23.22
CA SER A 390 -23.34 -25.42 -24.53
C SER A 390 -22.84 -26.64 -25.33
N PRO A 391 -23.67 -27.21 -26.22
CA PRO A 391 -23.36 -28.42 -26.99
C PRO A 391 -22.06 -28.35 -27.81
N SER A 392 -21.59 -27.14 -28.17
CA SER A 392 -20.35 -26.93 -28.93
C SER A 392 -19.05 -27.20 -28.16
N LEU A 393 -19.07 -27.17 -26.82
CA LEU A 393 -17.85 -27.28 -25.99
C LEU A 393 -17.64 -28.67 -25.38
N ILE A 394 -18.69 -29.51 -25.40
CA ILE A 394 -18.70 -30.90 -24.93
C ILE A 394 -17.54 -31.74 -25.50
N PRO A 395 -17.26 -31.76 -26.83
CA PRO A 395 -16.19 -32.61 -27.36
C PRO A 395 -14.79 -32.22 -26.86
N ILE A 396 -14.56 -30.93 -26.57
CA ILE A 396 -13.29 -30.44 -26.03
C ILE A 396 -13.16 -30.86 -24.55
N GLN A 397 -14.26 -30.81 -23.81
CA GLN A 397 -14.31 -31.23 -22.41
C GLN A 397 -14.05 -32.74 -22.28
N ASP A 398 -14.70 -33.56 -23.09
CA ASP A 398 -14.51 -35.02 -23.07
C ASP A 398 -13.06 -35.39 -23.40
N ALA A 399 -12.47 -34.77 -24.43
CA ALA A 399 -11.06 -34.98 -24.77
C ALA A 399 -10.11 -34.60 -23.61
N LEU A 400 -10.35 -33.46 -22.94
CA LEU A 400 -9.56 -33.03 -21.79
C LEU A 400 -9.71 -33.99 -20.60
N THR A 401 -10.91 -34.48 -20.33
CA THR A 401 -11.12 -35.45 -19.24
C THR A 401 -10.36 -36.76 -19.50
N HIS A 402 -10.35 -37.24 -20.75
CA HIS A 402 -9.59 -38.43 -21.12
C HIS A 402 -8.09 -38.24 -20.86
N ILE A 403 -7.51 -37.11 -21.29
CA ILE A 403 -6.10 -36.77 -21.03
C ILE A 403 -5.80 -36.73 -19.52
N LEU A 404 -6.68 -36.11 -18.73
CA LEU A 404 -6.53 -36.04 -17.27
C LEU A 404 -6.60 -37.42 -16.60
N THR A 405 -7.39 -38.36 -17.14
CA THR A 405 -7.44 -39.74 -16.62
C THR A 405 -6.18 -40.54 -16.91
N GLU A 406 -5.54 -40.32 -18.06
CA GLU A 406 -4.25 -40.96 -18.37
C GLU A 406 -3.11 -40.44 -17.47
N ILE A 407 -3.14 -39.16 -17.11
CA ILE A 407 -2.17 -38.57 -16.17
C ILE A 407 -2.16 -39.29 -14.82
N LYS A 408 -3.31 -39.82 -14.36
CA LYS A 408 -3.38 -40.58 -13.10
C LYS A 408 -2.58 -41.88 -13.12
N LYS A 409 -2.42 -42.48 -14.31
CA LYS A 409 -1.71 -43.76 -14.51
C LYS A 409 -0.22 -43.59 -14.82
N ASN A 410 0.24 -42.35 -15.00
CA ASN A 410 1.60 -42.05 -15.41
C ASN A 410 2.59 -42.14 -14.23
N SER A 411 3.76 -42.74 -14.46
CA SER A 411 4.85 -42.88 -13.47
C SER A 411 5.44 -41.54 -13.01
N HIS A 412 5.18 -40.46 -13.76
CA HIS A 412 5.57 -39.10 -13.38
C HIS A 412 4.60 -38.39 -12.43
N ASN A 413 3.48 -39.04 -12.04
CA ASN A 413 2.58 -38.53 -11.01
C ASN A 413 3.16 -38.77 -9.61
N LEU A 414 4.19 -38.00 -9.25
CA LEU A 414 4.93 -38.15 -8.00
C LEU A 414 4.10 -37.73 -6.78
N SER A 415 4.37 -38.34 -5.63
CA SER A 415 3.83 -37.91 -4.34
C SER A 415 4.60 -36.69 -3.78
N LEU A 416 3.98 -35.90 -2.91
CA LEU A 416 4.64 -34.75 -2.27
C LEU A 416 5.92 -35.14 -1.53
N SER A 417 5.95 -36.30 -0.89
CA SER A 417 7.15 -36.81 -0.20
C SER A 417 8.32 -37.11 -1.16
N GLU A 418 8.03 -37.65 -2.36
CA GLU A 418 9.04 -37.90 -3.40
C GLU A 418 9.55 -36.60 -4.03
N ILE A 419 8.65 -35.62 -4.22
CA ILE A 419 9.00 -34.29 -4.71
C ILE A 419 9.92 -33.58 -3.71
N ALA A 420 9.59 -33.62 -2.41
CA ALA A 420 10.42 -33.02 -1.36
C ALA A 420 11.84 -33.62 -1.35
N LYS A 421 11.98 -34.93 -1.56
CA LYS A 421 13.31 -35.58 -1.67
C LYS A 421 14.10 -35.10 -2.88
N LYS A 422 13.46 -35.00 -4.06
CA LYS A 422 14.11 -34.53 -5.30
C LYS A 422 14.46 -33.04 -5.30
N VAL A 423 13.75 -32.23 -4.54
CA VAL A 423 13.96 -30.78 -4.46
C VAL A 423 15.15 -30.41 -3.56
N ASN A 424 15.46 -31.23 -2.56
CA ASN A 424 16.55 -31.00 -1.62
C ASN A 424 17.84 -31.79 -1.93
N SER A 425 17.81 -32.71 -2.90
CA SER A 425 18.99 -33.33 -3.52
C SER A 425 19.63 -32.40 -4.53
#